data_AF-A0A516SDE6-F1
#
_entry.id   AF-A0A516SDE6-F1
#
_cell.length_a   1.000
_cell.length_b   1.000
_cell.length_c   1.000
_cell.angle_alpha   90.00
_cell.angle_beta   90.00
_cell.angle_gamma   90.00
#
_symmetry.space_group_name_H-M   'P 1'
#
loop_
_entity.id
_entity.type
_entity.pdbx_description
1 polymer ?
#
loop_
_entity_poly.entity_id
_entity_poly.type
_entity_poly.pdbx_seq_one_letter_code
_entity_poly.pdbx_strand_id
1 'polypeptide(L)'
;MVATMTFDTLQMVARLEQAGIPTEHAKAQVMMLADVLATEHAGYAETYSTKSDINQHLTNIDKDLVLTNVKIDQHVVELNAKIDRHAIELNAKIDQHASEFNAKLEKTNTKIDQHAVEFNAKLEKTNTKIDQHAVEFNAKLEMLDSKSDKRTSELKAELIRWVVAVSTLQGTLISALLLRLH
;
A
#
# COMPACT_ATOMS: atom_id res chain seq x y z
N MET A 1 -5.02 34.64 -61.31
CA MET A 1 -5.67 35.06 -62.56
C MET A 1 -5.58 33.89 -63.52
N VAL A 2 -6.68 33.18 -63.78
CA VAL A 2 -6.70 32.19 -64.87
C VAL A 2 -6.71 33.03 -66.15
N ALA A 3 -5.67 32.91 -66.96
CA ALA A 3 -5.61 33.61 -68.24
C ALA A 3 -6.68 33.01 -69.15
N THR A 4 -7.72 33.78 -69.45
CA THR A 4 -8.74 33.39 -70.41
C THR A 4 -8.10 33.39 -71.80
N MET A 5 -7.76 32.20 -72.32
CA MET A 5 -7.30 32.07 -73.71
C MET A 5 -8.51 32.28 -74.62
N THR A 6 -8.58 33.42 -75.30
CA THR A 6 -9.65 33.71 -76.24
C THR A 6 -9.39 32.98 -77.55
N PHE A 7 -10.24 32.00 -77.91
CA PHE A 7 -10.18 31.31 -79.19
C PHE A 7 -10.87 32.17 -80.27
N ASP A 8 -10.08 32.85 -81.11
CA ASP A 8 -10.59 33.66 -82.23
C ASP A 8 -10.89 32.77 -83.44
N THR A 9 -12.16 32.43 -83.60
CA THR A 9 -12.65 31.57 -84.69
C THR A 9 -12.44 32.21 -86.06
N LEU A 10 -12.55 33.53 -86.19
CA LEU A 10 -12.41 34.23 -87.47
C LEU A 10 -10.95 34.19 -87.94
N GLN A 11 -10.02 34.46 -87.03
CA GLN A 11 -8.59 34.39 -87.35
C GLN A 11 -8.16 32.96 -87.72
N MET A 12 -8.72 31.95 -87.06
CA MET A 12 -8.43 30.54 -87.35
C MET A 12 -8.98 30.11 -88.71
N VAL A 13 -10.21 30.50 -89.06
CA VAL A 13 -10.80 30.22 -90.40
C VAL A 13 -9.95 30.84 -91.49
N ALA A 14 -9.57 32.12 -91.35
CA ALA A 14 -8.74 32.82 -92.34
C ALA A 14 -7.38 32.13 -92.57
N ARG A 15 -6.77 31.56 -91.52
CA ARG A 15 -5.51 30.79 -91.64
C ARG A 15 -5.70 29.47 -92.38
N LEU A 16 -6.80 28.76 -92.14
CA LEU A 16 -7.09 27.50 -92.84
C LEU A 16 -7.41 27.74 -94.31
N GLU A 17 -8.11 28.83 -94.63
CA GLU A 17 -8.34 29.26 -96.01
C GLU A 17 -7.03 29.59 -96.73
N GLN A 18 -6.12 30.32 -96.07
CA GLN A 18 -4.77 30.61 -96.61
C GLN A 18 -3.92 29.35 -96.79
N ALA A 19 -4.16 28.31 -96.00
CA ALA A 19 -3.52 26.99 -96.14
C ALA A 19 -4.15 26.13 -97.26
N GLY A 20 -5.14 26.66 -98.00
CA GLY A 20 -5.77 25.99 -99.14
C GLY A 20 -6.96 25.11 -98.77
N ILE A 21 -7.46 25.17 -97.53
CA ILE A 21 -8.69 24.45 -97.14
C ILE A 21 -9.91 25.24 -97.66
N PRO A 22 -10.86 24.59 -98.37
CA PRO A 22 -12.07 25.27 -98.82
C PRO A 22 -12.83 25.89 -97.64
N THR A 23 -13.33 27.11 -97.84
CA THR A 23 -14.00 27.94 -96.81
C THR A 23 -15.01 27.17 -95.97
N GLU A 24 -15.85 26.35 -96.59
CA GLU A 24 -16.88 25.61 -95.86
C GLU A 24 -16.30 24.50 -94.96
N HIS A 25 -15.19 23.87 -95.37
CA HIS A 25 -14.47 22.92 -94.53
C HIS A 25 -13.68 23.62 -93.41
N ALA A 26 -13.07 24.77 -93.69
CA ALA A 26 -12.38 25.57 -92.68
C ALA A 26 -13.32 26.04 -91.58
N LYS A 27 -14.51 26.57 -91.94
CA LYS A 27 -15.56 26.94 -90.99
C LYS A 27 -16.02 25.74 -90.17
N ALA A 28 -16.34 24.62 -90.80
CA ALA A 28 -16.83 23.42 -90.10
C ALA A 28 -15.81 22.89 -89.08
N GLN A 29 -14.52 22.85 -89.44
CA GLN A 29 -13.46 22.39 -88.54
C GLN A 29 -13.24 23.35 -87.36
N VAL A 30 -13.22 24.66 -87.60
CA VAL A 30 -13.05 25.66 -86.54
C VAL A 30 -14.26 25.69 -85.61
N MET A 31 -15.47 25.51 -86.14
CA MET A 31 -16.68 25.43 -85.33
C MET A 31 -16.69 24.19 -84.43
N MET A 32 -16.33 23.00 -84.96
CA MET A 32 -16.22 21.80 -84.12
C MET A 32 -15.15 21.97 -83.02
N LEU A 33 -14.02 22.59 -83.34
CA LEU A 33 -12.98 22.86 -82.35
C LEU A 33 -13.44 23.89 -81.31
N ALA A 34 -14.15 24.94 -81.73
CA ALA A 34 -14.75 25.92 -80.82
C ALA A 34 -15.75 25.26 -79.86
N ASP A 35 -16.59 24.34 -80.35
CA ASP A 35 -17.55 23.60 -79.54
C ASP A 35 -16.87 22.67 -78.54
N VAL A 36 -15.82 21.94 -78.96
CA VAL A 36 -15.03 21.08 -78.05
C VAL A 36 -14.35 21.92 -76.97
N LEU A 37 -13.73 23.04 -77.35
CA LEU A 37 -13.09 23.96 -76.39
C LEU A 37 -14.09 24.58 -75.43
N ALA A 38 -15.29 24.96 -75.90
CA ALA A 38 -16.36 25.46 -75.04
C ALA A 38 -16.85 24.39 -74.05
N THR A 39 -16.97 23.14 -74.50
CA THR A 39 -17.41 22.00 -73.68
C THR A 39 -16.37 21.62 -72.62
N GLU A 40 -15.08 21.56 -72.98
CA GLU A 40 -14.00 21.32 -72.02
C GLU A 40 -13.87 22.47 -71.02
N HIS A 41 -13.98 23.73 -71.47
CA HIS A 41 -13.93 24.88 -70.57
C HIS A 41 -15.10 24.90 -69.58
N ALA A 42 -16.29 24.45 -69.99
CA ALA A 42 -17.44 24.27 -69.12
C ALA A 42 -17.21 23.16 -68.08
N GLY A 43 -16.64 22.02 -68.45
CA GLY A 43 -16.39 20.89 -67.55
C GLY A 43 -15.35 21.17 -66.45
N TYR A 44 -14.27 21.88 -66.78
CA TYR A 44 -13.31 22.37 -65.77
C TYR A 44 -13.86 23.52 -64.94
N ALA A 45 -14.78 24.30 -65.50
CA ALA A 45 -15.43 25.35 -64.74
C ALA A 45 -16.40 24.76 -63.70
N GLU A 46 -17.10 23.68 -64.00
CA GLU A 46 -18.13 23.12 -63.12
C GLU A 46 -17.58 22.48 -61.83
N THR A 47 -16.34 21.98 -61.82
CA THR A 47 -15.83 21.22 -60.66
C THR A 47 -14.98 22.07 -59.71
N TYR A 48 -14.46 23.24 -60.13
CA TYR A 48 -13.66 24.14 -59.27
C TYR A 48 -13.74 25.65 -59.62
N SER A 49 -14.70 26.16 -60.41
CA SER A 49 -14.61 27.56 -60.91
C SER A 49 -15.13 28.67 -60.02
N THR A 50 -15.97 28.42 -59.02
CA THR A 50 -16.52 29.54 -58.26
C THR A 50 -15.77 29.69 -56.94
N LYS A 51 -15.42 30.93 -56.60
CA LYS A 51 -15.05 31.28 -55.21
C LYS A 51 -16.03 30.69 -54.19
N SER A 52 -17.28 30.42 -54.59
CA SER A 52 -18.31 29.77 -53.78
C SER A 52 -17.93 28.36 -53.33
N ASP A 53 -17.43 27.50 -54.22
CA ASP A 53 -17.11 26.10 -53.87
C ASP A 53 -15.95 26.02 -52.87
N ILE A 54 -14.91 26.86 -53.08
CA ILE A 54 -13.79 27.01 -52.15
C ILE A 54 -14.29 27.53 -50.80
N ASN A 55 -15.17 28.53 -50.80
CA ASN A 55 -15.76 29.06 -49.56
C ASN A 55 -16.60 28.00 -48.83
N GLN A 56 -17.32 27.15 -49.56
CA GLN A 56 -18.07 26.05 -48.98
C GLN A 56 -17.15 25.01 -48.34
N HIS A 57 -16.06 24.62 -49.01
CA HIS A 57 -15.05 23.74 -48.43
C HIS A 57 -14.40 24.34 -47.18
N LEU A 58 -14.01 25.62 -47.20
CA LEU A 58 -13.49 26.32 -46.02
C LEU A 58 -14.49 26.32 -44.87
N THR A 59 -15.77 26.59 -45.16
CA THR A 59 -16.84 26.56 -44.15
C THR A 59 -17.01 25.17 -43.54
N ASN A 60 -16.88 24.11 -44.34
CA ASN A 60 -16.95 22.74 -43.84
C ASN A 60 -15.72 22.39 -42.99
N ILE A 61 -14.53 22.81 -43.40
CA ILE A 61 -13.30 22.64 -42.61
C ILE A 61 -13.44 23.36 -41.26
N ASP A 62 -13.93 24.61 -41.24
CA ASP A 62 -14.16 25.36 -40.00
C ASP A 62 -15.13 24.62 -39.07
N LYS A 63 -16.22 24.07 -39.62
CA LYS A 63 -17.17 23.24 -38.84
C LYS A 63 -16.51 22.00 -38.27
N ASP A 64 -15.74 21.27 -39.07
CA ASP A 64 -15.05 20.05 -38.63
C ASP A 64 -13.99 20.36 -37.56
N LEU A 65 -13.30 21.50 -37.68
CA LEU A 65 -12.29 21.96 -36.72
C LEU A 65 -12.96 22.32 -35.39
N VAL A 66 -14.08 23.05 -35.42
CA VAL A 66 -14.90 23.34 -34.23
C VAL A 66 -15.42 22.05 -33.58
N LEU A 67 -15.97 21.12 -34.36
CA LEU A 67 -16.46 19.84 -33.85
C LEU A 67 -15.34 19.00 -33.23
N THR A 68 -14.16 19.00 -33.83
CA THR A 68 -12.98 18.31 -33.29
C THR A 68 -12.54 18.94 -31.97
N ASN A 69 -12.52 20.27 -31.89
CA ASN A 69 -12.15 20.97 -30.66
C ASN A 69 -13.12 20.66 -29.52
N VAL A 70 -14.43 20.64 -29.80
CA VAL A 70 -15.46 20.25 -28.82
C VAL A 70 -15.26 18.81 -28.33
N LYS A 71 -14.92 17.87 -29.23
CA LYS A 71 -14.64 16.48 -28.83
C LYS A 71 -13.38 16.38 -27.96
N ILE A 72 -12.34 17.14 -28.28
CA ILE A 72 -11.13 17.21 -27.47
C ILE A 72 -11.46 17.75 -26.07
N ASP A 73 -12.20 18.85 -25.99
CA ASP A 73 -12.61 19.45 -24.71
C ASP A 73 -13.44 18.46 -23.87
N GLN A 74 -14.37 17.73 -24.49
CA GLN A 74 -15.15 16.68 -23.84
C GLN A 74 -14.25 15.57 -23.27
N HIS A 75 -13.30 15.06 -24.06
CA HIS A 75 -12.37 14.04 -23.59
C HIS A 75 -11.47 14.52 -22.47
N VAL A 76 -11.02 15.78 -22.50
CA VAL A 76 -10.25 16.38 -21.40
C VAL A 76 -11.08 16.41 -20.11
N VAL A 77 -12.33 16.85 -20.18
CA VAL A 77 -13.24 16.87 -19.01
C VAL A 77 -13.47 15.46 -18.47
N GLU A 78 -13.72 14.47 -19.35
CA GLU A 78 -13.92 13.08 -18.95
C GLU A 78 -12.69 12.46 -18.29
N LEU A 79 -11.50 12.72 -18.83
CA LEU A 79 -10.23 12.23 -18.27
C LEU A 79 -9.94 12.86 -16.91
N ASN A 80 -10.14 14.17 -16.77
CA ASN A 80 -9.99 14.85 -15.47
C ASN A 80 -10.95 14.26 -14.43
N ALA A 81 -12.22 14.07 -14.78
CA ALA A 81 -13.20 13.44 -13.89
C ALA A 81 -12.82 12.00 -13.50
N LYS A 82 -12.20 11.22 -14.40
CA LYS A 82 -11.68 9.88 -14.08
C LYS A 82 -10.48 9.95 -13.13
N ILE A 83 -9.56 10.88 -13.35
CA ILE A 83 -8.39 11.11 -12.48
C ILE A 83 -8.86 11.48 -11.07
N ASP A 84 -9.80 12.42 -10.95
CA ASP A 84 -10.34 12.87 -9.66
C ASP A 84 -11.02 11.71 -8.91
N ARG A 85 -11.83 10.91 -9.60
CA ARG A 85 -12.45 9.71 -9.00
C ARG A 85 -11.40 8.72 -8.50
N HIS A 86 -10.39 8.40 -9.30
CA HIS A 86 -9.32 7.49 -8.88
C HIS A 86 -8.52 8.06 -7.70
N ALA A 87 -8.27 9.37 -7.66
CA ALA A 87 -7.58 10.00 -6.53
C ALA A 87 -8.39 9.88 -5.24
N ILE A 88 -9.70 10.13 -5.29
CA ILE A 88 -10.60 9.96 -4.14
C ILE A 88 -10.63 8.50 -3.68
N GLU A 89 -10.77 7.55 -4.61
CA GLU A 89 -10.80 6.11 -4.29
C GLU A 89 -9.48 5.62 -3.67
N LEU A 90 -8.34 6.09 -4.19
CA LEU A 90 -7.03 5.74 -3.64
C LEU A 90 -6.85 6.31 -2.22
N ASN A 91 -7.22 7.57 -2.00
CA ASN A 91 -7.18 8.17 -0.66
C ASN A 91 -8.07 7.40 0.33
N ALA A 92 -9.29 7.06 -0.07
CA ALA A 92 -10.20 6.28 0.78
C ALA A 92 -9.61 4.89 1.14
N LYS A 93 -8.95 4.22 0.19
CA LYS A 93 -8.26 2.95 0.45
C LYS A 93 -7.06 3.11 1.39
N ILE A 94 -6.29 4.19 1.26
CA ILE A 94 -5.18 4.51 2.16
C ILE A 94 -5.70 4.72 3.58
N ASP A 95 -6.76 5.52 3.74
CA ASP A 95 -7.38 5.80 5.04
C ASP A 95 -7.93 4.52 5.69
N GLN A 96 -8.60 3.67 4.89
CA GLN A 96 -9.08 2.37 5.36
C GLN A 96 -7.94 1.49 5.87
N HIS A 97 -6.87 1.35 5.08
CA HIS A 97 -5.72 0.53 5.48
C HIS A 97 -4.99 1.09 6.71
N ALA A 98 -4.87 2.42 6.83
CA ALA A 98 -4.30 3.05 8.02
C ALA A 98 -5.15 2.75 9.27
N SER A 99 -6.47 2.84 9.16
CA SER A 99 -7.40 2.51 10.25
C SER A 99 -7.31 1.04 10.66
N GLU A 100 -7.31 0.12 9.69
CA GLU A 100 -7.16 -1.32 9.94
C GLU A 100 -5.82 -1.66 10.60
N PHE A 101 -4.74 -1.00 10.18
CA PHE A 101 -3.41 -1.18 10.75
C PHE A 101 -3.35 -0.67 12.20
N ASN A 102 -3.86 0.53 12.46
CA ASN A 102 -3.94 1.09 13.82
C ASN A 102 -4.76 0.19 14.74
N ALA A 103 -5.91 -0.34 14.28
CA ALA A 103 -6.71 -1.27 15.07
C ALA A 103 -5.95 -2.56 15.43
N LYS A 104 -5.11 -3.08 14.52
CA LYS A 104 -4.25 -4.25 14.79
C LYS A 104 -3.13 -3.93 15.78
N LEU A 105 -2.57 -2.73 15.73
CA LEU A 105 -1.58 -2.27 16.71
C LEU A 105 -2.20 -2.17 18.10
N GLU A 106 -3.34 -1.50 18.25
CA GLU A 106 -4.05 -1.37 19.54
C GLU A 106 -4.39 -2.73 20.16
N LYS A 107 -4.88 -3.66 19.34
CA LYS A 107 -5.15 -5.05 19.79
C LYS A 107 -3.88 -5.76 20.26
N THR A 108 -2.75 -5.52 19.61
CA THR A 108 -1.46 -6.10 19.99
C THR A 108 -0.96 -5.48 21.29
N ASN A 109 -1.07 -4.15 21.44
CA ASN A 109 -0.69 -3.44 22.66
C ASN A 109 -1.49 -3.94 23.86
N THR A 110 -2.82 -4.06 23.70
CA THR A 110 -3.71 -4.61 24.74
C THR A 110 -3.29 -6.02 25.18
N LYS A 111 -2.88 -6.89 24.23
CA LYS A 111 -2.40 -8.24 24.57
C LYS A 111 -1.07 -8.21 25.33
N ILE A 112 -0.16 -7.31 24.95
CA ILE A 112 1.11 -7.13 25.66
C ILE A 112 0.84 -6.68 27.10
N ASP A 113 -0.05 -5.71 27.30
CA ASP A 113 -0.43 -5.24 28.62
C ASP A 113 -1.06 -6.35 29.47
N GLN A 114 -1.96 -7.15 28.88
CA GLN A 114 -2.55 -8.31 29.54
C GLN A 114 -1.49 -9.33 29.96
N HIS A 115 -0.57 -9.69 29.07
CA HIS A 115 0.51 -10.61 29.38
C HIS A 115 1.44 -10.06 30.48
N ALA A 116 1.72 -8.76 30.49
CA ALA A 116 2.53 -8.13 31.54
C ALA A 116 1.85 -8.23 32.91
N VAL A 117 0.54 -7.96 32.98
CA VAL A 117 -0.25 -8.11 34.22
C VAL A 117 -0.26 -9.56 34.69
N GLU A 118 -0.53 -10.51 33.80
CA GLU A 118 -0.53 -11.94 34.14
C GLU A 118 0.84 -12.44 34.61
N PHE A 119 1.90 -11.98 33.97
CA PHE A 119 3.27 -12.34 34.35
C PHE A 119 3.63 -11.79 35.74
N ASN A 120 3.32 -10.52 36.00
CA ASN A 120 3.52 -9.92 37.33
C ASN A 120 2.72 -10.66 38.41
N ALA A 121 1.46 -11.04 38.12
CA ALA A 121 0.66 -11.82 39.07
C ALA A 121 1.28 -13.21 39.38
N LYS A 122 1.88 -13.86 38.37
CA LYS A 122 2.61 -15.13 38.57
C LYS A 122 3.89 -14.94 39.39
N LEU A 123 4.61 -13.84 39.19
CA LEU A 123 5.79 -13.49 39.99
C LEU A 123 5.39 -13.28 41.46
N GLU A 124 4.39 -12.45 41.74
CA GLU A 124 3.90 -12.19 43.10
C GLU A 124 3.46 -13.48 43.81
N LYS A 125 2.73 -14.35 43.12
CA LYS A 125 2.34 -15.66 43.64
C LYS A 125 3.54 -16.54 43.97
N THR A 126 4.59 -16.48 43.14
CA THR A 126 5.83 -17.24 43.35
C THR A 126 6.60 -16.68 44.54
N ASN A 127 6.69 -15.35 44.66
CA ASN A 127 7.32 -14.68 45.79
C ASN A 127 6.64 -15.05 47.11
N THR A 128 5.30 -14.99 47.13
CA THR A 128 4.50 -15.40 48.30
C THR A 128 4.79 -16.85 48.72
N LYS A 129 4.93 -17.77 47.75
CA LYS A 129 5.27 -19.17 48.04
C LYS A 129 6.69 -19.33 48.58
N ILE A 130 7.65 -18.57 48.04
CA ILE A 130 9.03 -18.55 48.54
C ILE A 130 9.04 -18.06 49.99
N ASP A 131 8.33 -16.97 50.29
CA ASP A 131 8.22 -16.42 51.64
C ASP A 131 7.58 -17.43 52.60
N GLN A 132 6.51 -18.10 52.18
CA GLN A 132 5.86 -19.17 52.96
C GLN A 132 6.84 -20.32 53.24
N HIS A 133 7.54 -20.80 52.23
CA HIS A 133 8.54 -21.87 52.40
C HIS A 133 9.70 -21.45 53.32
N ALA A 134 10.14 -20.19 53.24
CA ALA A 134 11.18 -19.65 54.12
C ALA A 134 10.72 -19.64 55.59
N VAL A 135 9.49 -19.19 55.86
CA VAL A 135 8.89 -19.23 57.21
C VAL A 135 8.75 -20.66 57.72
N GLU A 136 8.22 -21.57 56.91
CA GLU A 136 8.08 -22.98 57.28
C GLU A 136 9.42 -23.66 57.56
N PHE A 137 10.44 -23.33 56.77
CA PHE A 137 11.79 -23.87 56.95
C PHE A 137 12.43 -23.36 58.24
N ASN A 138 12.34 -22.06 58.52
CA ASN A 138 12.82 -21.46 59.76
C ASN A 138 12.13 -22.07 60.99
N ALA A 139 10.81 -22.26 60.95
CA ALA A 139 10.07 -22.92 62.03
C ALA A 139 10.55 -24.37 62.27
N LYS A 140 10.85 -25.11 61.20
CA LYS A 140 11.43 -26.46 61.32
C LYS A 140 12.84 -26.44 61.92
N LEU A 141 13.66 -25.44 61.59
CA LEU A 141 14.98 -25.27 62.19
C LEU A 141 14.89 -24.96 63.69
N GLU A 142 14.02 -24.04 64.10
CA GLU A 142 13.79 -23.74 65.52
C GLU A 142 13.31 -24.97 66.31
N MET A 143 12.41 -25.77 65.72
CA MET A 143 11.95 -27.02 66.33
C MET A 143 13.08 -28.04 66.48
N LEU A 144 13.95 -28.15 65.47
CA LEU A 144 15.12 -29.03 65.50
C LEU A 144 16.10 -28.60 66.61
N ASP A 145 16.37 -27.30 66.70
CA ASP A 145 17.26 -26.71 67.70
C ASP A 145 16.76 -26.98 69.12
N SER A 146 15.47 -26.70 69.39
CA SER A 146 14.82 -27.02 70.67
C SER A 146 14.91 -28.50 71.04
N LYS A 147 14.73 -29.40 70.06
CA LYS A 147 14.86 -30.85 70.28
C LYS A 147 16.31 -31.26 70.58
N SER A 148 17.27 -30.62 69.93
CA SER A 148 18.71 -30.82 70.18
C SER A 148 19.10 -30.38 71.59
N ASP A 149 18.65 -29.21 72.02
CA ASP A 149 18.85 -28.68 73.36
C ASP A 149 18.25 -29.59 74.43
N LYS A 150 17.01 -30.06 74.20
CA LYS A 150 16.35 -31.00 75.10
C LYS A 150 17.15 -32.28 75.27
N ARG A 151 17.58 -32.90 74.16
CA ARG A 151 18.42 -34.11 74.20
C ARG A 151 19.75 -33.88 74.90
N THR A 152 20.37 -32.72 74.66
CA THR A 152 21.63 -32.35 75.32
C THR A 152 21.44 -32.22 76.84
N SER A 153 20.33 -31.62 77.28
CA SER A 153 19.98 -31.51 78.70
C SER A 153 19.69 -32.88 79.34
N GLU A 154 18.93 -33.73 78.65
CA GLU A 154 18.64 -35.11 79.08
C GLU A 154 19.93 -35.92 79.27
N LEU A 155 20.84 -35.89 78.28
CA LEU A 155 22.14 -36.57 78.37
C LEU A 155 23.02 -36.04 79.51
N LYS A 156 23.05 -34.71 79.72
CA LYS A 156 23.77 -34.11 80.86
C LYS A 156 23.21 -34.60 82.19
N ALA A 157 21.88 -34.66 82.32
CA ALA A 157 21.23 -35.11 83.55
C ALA A 157 21.47 -36.60 83.81
N GLU A 158 21.41 -37.44 82.79
CA GLU A 158 21.74 -38.87 82.88
C GLU A 158 23.20 -39.09 83.29
N LEU A 159 24.14 -38.36 82.69
CA LEU A 159 25.54 -38.43 83.05
C LEU A 159 25.76 -38.04 84.52
N ILE A 160 25.14 -36.95 85.00
CA ILE A 160 25.22 -36.54 86.41
C ILE A 160 24.70 -37.66 87.32
N ARG A 161 23.53 -38.25 87.01
CA ARG A 161 22.97 -39.36 87.79
C ARG A 161 23.94 -40.53 87.87
N TRP A 162 24.56 -40.88 86.74
CA TRP A 162 25.54 -41.98 86.69
C TRP A 162 26.80 -41.67 87.50
N VAL A 163 27.38 -40.47 87.35
CA VAL A 163 28.56 -40.03 88.13
C VAL A 163 28.26 -40.02 89.63
N VAL A 164 27.09 -39.53 90.05
CA VAL A 164 26.67 -39.56 91.45
C VAL A 164 26.54 -41.00 91.96
N ALA A 165 25.89 -41.89 91.20
CA ALA A 165 25.74 -43.30 91.55
C ALA A 165 27.09 -44.04 91.68
N VAL A 166 28.03 -43.77 90.78
CA VAL A 166 29.38 -44.33 90.86
C VAL A 166 30.14 -43.78 92.07
N SER A 167 30.05 -42.47 92.33
CA SER A 167 30.75 -41.82 93.44
C SER A 167 30.24 -42.31 94.81
N THR A 168 28.93 -42.50 94.97
CA THR A 168 28.36 -43.04 96.21
C THR A 168 28.78 -44.50 96.43
N LEU A 169 28.82 -45.32 95.39
CA LEU A 169 29.33 -46.69 95.46
C LEU A 169 30.81 -46.73 95.86
N GLN A 170 31.66 -45.92 95.22
CA GLN A 170 33.08 -45.83 95.53
C GLN A 170 33.32 -45.32 96.96
N GLY A 171 32.58 -44.30 97.40
CA GLY A 171 32.69 -43.76 98.76
C GLY A 171 32.31 -44.77 99.85
N THR A 172 31.26 -45.58 99.63
CA THR A 172 30.89 -46.65 100.56
C THR A 172 31.94 -47.77 100.61
N LEU A 173 32.53 -48.15 99.46
CA LEU A 173 33.64 -49.10 99.38
C LEU A 173 34.89 -48.61 100.14
N ILE A 174 35.32 -47.36 99.94
CA ILE A 174 36.49 -46.78 100.62
C ILE A 174 36.26 -46.74 102.14
N SER A 175 35.08 -46.32 102.57
CA SER A 175 34.72 -46.26 104.00
C SER A 175 34.77 -47.65 104.65
N ALA A 176 34.26 -48.68 103.96
CA ALA A 176 34.30 -50.05 104.44
C ALA A 176 35.73 -50.62 104.55
N LEU A 177 36.62 -50.26 103.61
CA LEU A 177 38.04 -50.64 103.67
C LEU A 177 38.76 -49.98 104.85
N LEU A 178 38.52 -48.70 105.11
CA LEU A 178 39.13 -47.97 106.23
C LEU A 178 38.70 -48.53 107.61
N LEU A 179 37.45 -48.99 107.74
CA LEU A 179 36.93 -49.65 108.94
C LEU A 179 37.58 -51.02 109.22
N ARG A 180 38.08 -51.72 108.19
CA ARG A 180 38.80 -52.99 108.36
C ARG A 180 40.29 -52.83 108.72
N LEU A 181 40.85 -51.63 108.52
CA LEU A 181 42.28 -51.34 108.74
C LEU A 181 42.57 -50.80 110.15
N HIS A 182 41.55 -50.44 110.94
CA HIS A 182 41.64 -50.07 112.35
C HIS A 182 41.13 -51.22 113.24
#